data_AF-A0A1W9YZ29-F1
#
_entry.id   AF-A0A1W9YZ29-F1
#
_cell.length_a   1.000
_cell.length_b   1.000
_cell.length_c   1.000
_cell.angle_alpha   90.00
_cell.angle_beta   90.00
_cell.angle_gamma   90.00
#
_symmetry.space_group_name_H-M   'P 1'
#
loop_
_entity.id
_entity.type
_entity.pdbx_description
1 polymer ?
#
loop_
_entity_poly.entity_id
_entity_poly.type
_entity_poly.pdbx_seq_one_letter_code
_entity_poly.pdbx_strand_id
1 'polypeptide(L)'
;MTGQWWPKQHNGMIWQMWREQKRDMPWACALGVSPVASTQAASRIPAWVDEYDVASALMNEPLDMVKCETSDILVPADAEIIIEGVVEYGTGEPEGPFGEYPGYLPDDITIFPRQKVTCVTYRDNPVLPMSIPGVPIDNCHISMGFFISSDSVVALRDAGLPVIDGMYLFESAILWFVVRVPTDWHDRTGWTLDEFMNRIGNTFWTQHVGDTVTKILVVGEDIDPSDVQQVVWAFASRNHPTYTTYFFPELHAFGDGIESYHLARELAEDRGTSLVIYACLENADRVGRPQKRVMSFDRNYPAPVKRKVLDNWQRWGFTS
;
A
#
# COMPACT_ATOMS: atom_id res chain seq x y z
N MET A 1 -0.94 27.11 -5.93
CA MET A 1 -0.66 25.92 -5.11
C MET A 1 0.59 25.23 -5.64
N THR A 2 1.20 24.40 -4.81
CA THR A 2 2.31 23.50 -5.15
C THR A 2 1.98 22.12 -4.59
N GLY A 3 2.47 21.07 -5.24
CA GLY A 3 2.16 19.68 -4.91
C GLY A 3 2.95 18.73 -5.79
N GLN A 4 3.00 17.46 -5.41
CA GLN A 4 3.88 16.48 -6.03
C GLN A 4 3.32 15.94 -7.36
N TRP A 5 4.13 15.94 -8.42
CA TRP A 5 3.81 15.42 -9.76
C TRP A 5 4.90 14.48 -10.26
N TRP A 6 5.08 13.37 -9.55
CA TRP A 6 6.16 12.41 -9.81
C TRP A 6 5.96 11.65 -11.14
N PRO A 7 6.98 11.53 -12.01
CA PRO A 7 6.84 10.86 -13.32
C PRO A 7 6.37 9.41 -13.27
N LYS A 8 6.53 8.73 -12.12
CA LYS A 8 6.09 7.34 -11.91
C LYS A 8 4.63 7.21 -11.49
N GLN A 9 3.99 8.30 -11.05
CA GLN A 9 2.57 8.34 -10.68
C GLN A 9 1.73 8.78 -11.90
N HIS A 10 0.47 8.33 -11.99
CA HIS A 10 -0.39 8.61 -13.15
C HIS A 10 -0.56 10.11 -13.43
N ASN A 11 -0.72 10.91 -12.38
CA ASN A 11 -0.81 12.37 -12.50
C ASN A 11 0.47 12.97 -13.14
N GLY A 12 1.65 12.52 -12.73
CA GLY A 12 2.93 12.95 -13.29
C GLY A 12 3.21 12.41 -14.70
N MET A 13 2.77 11.19 -15.02
CA MET A 13 2.81 10.64 -16.37
C MET A 13 1.99 11.51 -17.35
N ILE A 14 0.74 11.84 -16.98
CA ILE A 14 -0.12 12.71 -17.78
C ILE A 14 0.51 14.11 -17.88
N TRP A 15 1.01 14.66 -16.77
CA TRP A 15 1.72 15.94 -16.77
C TRP A 15 2.88 15.97 -17.76
N GLN A 16 3.69 14.92 -17.81
CA GLN A 16 4.80 14.82 -18.74
C GLN A 16 4.34 14.93 -20.21
N MET A 17 3.21 14.28 -20.57
CA MET A 17 2.66 14.36 -21.94
C MET A 17 2.28 15.80 -22.35
N TRP A 18 1.75 16.59 -21.42
CA TRP A 18 1.44 18.01 -21.64
C TRP A 18 2.70 18.87 -21.66
N ARG A 19 3.66 18.58 -20.78
CA ARG A 19 4.94 19.24 -20.69
C ARG A 19 5.76 19.08 -21.98
N GLU A 20 5.76 17.90 -22.60
CA GLU A 20 6.43 17.64 -23.88
C GLU A 20 5.86 18.49 -25.02
N GLN A 21 4.56 18.82 -24.95
CA GLN A 21 3.89 19.72 -25.88
C GLN A 21 4.09 21.20 -25.53
N LYS A 22 4.76 21.52 -24.42
CA LYS A 22 4.93 22.88 -23.88
C LYS A 22 3.60 23.58 -23.61
N ARG A 23 2.65 22.84 -23.06
CA ARG A 23 1.29 23.32 -22.77
C ARG A 23 0.99 23.18 -21.29
N ASP A 24 0.27 24.16 -20.77
CA ASP A 24 -0.32 24.06 -19.45
C ASP A 24 -1.36 22.94 -19.43
N MET A 25 -1.36 22.14 -18.36
CA MET A 25 -2.27 21.00 -18.23
C MET A 25 -3.48 21.38 -17.37
N PRO A 26 -4.72 21.26 -17.87
CA PRO A 26 -5.91 21.40 -17.04
C PRO A 26 -5.87 20.43 -15.86
N TRP A 27 -6.27 20.90 -14.67
CA TRP A 27 -6.35 20.03 -13.49
C TRP A 27 -7.53 20.44 -12.60
N ALA A 28 -8.02 19.49 -11.81
CA ALA A 28 -8.99 19.73 -10.75
C ALA A 28 -8.67 18.87 -9.51
N CYS A 29 -8.89 19.42 -8.32
CA CYS A 29 -8.88 18.69 -7.06
C CYS A 29 -10.28 18.69 -6.47
N ALA A 30 -10.82 17.51 -6.25
CA ALA A 30 -12.09 17.32 -5.56
C ALA A 30 -11.83 16.90 -4.11
N LEU A 31 -12.36 17.69 -3.17
CA LEU A 31 -12.22 17.48 -1.74
C LEU A 31 -13.59 17.20 -1.13
N GLY A 32 -13.65 16.26 -0.19
CA GLY A 32 -14.92 15.82 0.42
C GLY A 32 -15.82 15.09 -0.57
N VAL A 33 -15.23 14.25 -1.42
CA VAL A 33 -15.97 13.38 -2.36
C VAL A 33 -16.55 12.16 -1.62
N SER A 34 -17.45 11.41 -2.28
CA SER A 34 -17.89 10.12 -1.76
C SER A 34 -16.71 9.24 -1.30
N PRO A 35 -16.88 8.46 -0.22
CA PRO A 35 -15.83 7.57 0.27
C PRO A 35 -15.29 6.67 -0.83
N VAL A 36 -16.12 6.12 -1.72
CA VAL A 36 -15.65 5.24 -2.80
C VAL A 36 -14.72 5.94 -3.79
N ALA A 37 -15.01 7.20 -4.17
CA ALA A 37 -14.14 7.97 -5.06
C ALA A 37 -12.80 8.30 -4.39
N SER A 38 -12.83 8.76 -3.13
CA SER A 38 -11.59 9.04 -2.37
C SER A 38 -10.74 7.79 -2.17
N THR A 39 -11.38 6.65 -2.05
CA THR A 39 -10.78 5.34 -1.80
C THR A 39 -10.08 4.81 -3.05
N GLN A 40 -10.73 4.89 -4.21
CA GLN A 40 -10.13 4.47 -5.48
C GLN A 40 -8.97 5.38 -5.90
N ALA A 41 -9.00 6.67 -5.56
CA ALA A 41 -7.87 7.57 -5.78
C ALA A 41 -6.58 7.16 -5.04
N ALA A 42 -6.68 6.30 -4.01
CA ALA A 42 -5.53 5.75 -3.27
C ALA A 42 -5.10 4.36 -3.75
N SER A 43 -5.81 3.77 -4.72
CA SER A 43 -5.50 2.45 -5.27
C SER A 43 -4.35 2.50 -6.29
N ARG A 44 -3.78 1.34 -6.60
CA ARG A 44 -2.71 1.14 -7.58
C ARG A 44 -3.25 0.39 -8.80
N ILE A 45 -4.37 0.87 -9.33
CA ILE A 45 -4.94 0.31 -10.58
C ILE A 45 -3.97 0.51 -11.76
N PRO A 46 -4.07 -0.29 -12.83
CA PRO A 46 -3.19 -0.16 -13.97
C PRO A 46 -3.26 1.21 -14.63
N ALA A 47 -2.15 1.65 -15.24
CA ALA A 47 -2.13 2.87 -16.03
C ALA A 47 -3.21 2.85 -17.12
N TRP A 48 -3.79 4.03 -17.37
CA TRP A 48 -4.84 4.26 -18.38
C TRP A 48 -6.19 3.62 -18.07
N VAL A 49 -6.39 3.13 -16.85
CA VAL A 49 -7.71 2.81 -16.28
C VAL A 49 -8.17 4.01 -15.47
N ASP A 50 -9.43 4.43 -15.64
CA ASP A 50 -10.01 5.55 -14.91
C ASP A 50 -10.49 5.08 -13.53
N GLU A 51 -10.01 5.72 -12.46
CA GLU A 51 -10.38 5.40 -11.08
C GLU A 51 -11.89 5.56 -10.82
N TYR A 52 -12.59 6.45 -11.52
CA TYR A 52 -14.05 6.61 -11.38
C TYR A 52 -14.83 5.44 -11.98
N ASP A 53 -14.33 4.81 -13.04
CA ASP A 53 -14.94 3.61 -13.61
C ASP A 53 -14.83 2.44 -12.62
N VAL A 54 -13.67 2.29 -11.96
CA VAL A 54 -13.47 1.27 -10.93
C VAL A 54 -14.33 1.54 -9.70
N ALA A 55 -14.44 2.80 -9.28
CA ALA A 55 -15.31 3.21 -8.18
C ALA A 55 -16.78 2.88 -8.47
N SER A 56 -17.23 3.18 -9.68
CA SER A 56 -18.58 2.87 -10.15
C SER A 56 -18.84 1.37 -10.20
N ALA A 57 -17.87 0.59 -10.68
CA ALA A 57 -17.95 -0.87 -10.72
C ALA A 57 -18.04 -1.49 -9.31
N LEU A 58 -17.31 -0.94 -8.33
CA LEU A 58 -17.36 -1.39 -6.94
C LEU A 58 -18.74 -1.15 -6.30
N MET A 59 -19.39 -0.03 -6.61
CA MET A 59 -20.74 0.28 -6.15
C MET A 59 -21.83 -0.43 -6.96
N ASN A 60 -21.49 -0.96 -8.13
CA ASN A 60 -22.43 -1.42 -9.15
C ASN A 60 -23.44 -0.31 -9.54
N GLU A 61 -22.97 0.93 -9.56
CA GLU A 61 -23.73 2.15 -9.85
C GLU A 61 -22.77 3.22 -10.39
N PRO A 62 -23.12 3.98 -11.45
CA PRO A 62 -22.27 5.06 -11.94
C PRO A 62 -22.13 6.18 -10.90
N LEU A 63 -20.93 6.75 -10.76
CA LEU A 63 -20.75 8.00 -10.06
C LEU A 63 -21.43 9.15 -10.80
N ASP A 64 -22.16 9.99 -10.07
CA ASP A 64 -22.70 11.24 -10.62
C ASP A 64 -21.54 12.25 -10.79
N MET A 65 -21.33 12.67 -12.04
CA MET A 65 -20.23 13.55 -12.42
C MET A 65 -20.75 14.84 -13.05
N VAL A 66 -20.07 15.95 -12.79
CA VAL A 66 -20.34 17.26 -13.39
C VAL A 66 -19.08 17.82 -14.01
N LYS A 67 -19.26 18.67 -15.02
CA LYS A 67 -18.14 19.35 -15.69
C LYS A 67 -17.65 20.53 -14.84
N CYS A 68 -16.34 20.68 -14.76
CA CYS A 68 -15.67 21.87 -14.24
C CYS A 68 -16.12 23.17 -14.93
N GLU A 69 -16.10 24.29 -14.22
CA GLU A 69 -16.49 25.61 -14.73
C GLU A 69 -15.50 26.14 -15.79
N THR A 70 -14.22 25.80 -15.65
CA THR A 70 -13.12 26.38 -16.45
C THR A 70 -12.43 25.39 -17.38
N SER A 71 -12.85 24.11 -17.40
CA SER A 71 -12.25 23.07 -18.25
C SER A 71 -13.25 21.97 -18.62
N ASP A 72 -12.83 21.02 -19.46
CA ASP A 72 -13.60 19.83 -19.84
C ASP A 72 -13.46 18.65 -18.87
N ILE A 73 -12.78 18.84 -17.74
CA ILE A 73 -12.63 17.80 -16.71
C ILE A 73 -13.98 17.54 -16.04
N LEU A 74 -14.28 16.26 -15.78
CA LEU A 74 -15.39 15.82 -14.97
C LEU A 74 -14.95 15.58 -13.52
N VAL A 75 -15.75 16.03 -12.56
CA VAL A 75 -15.54 15.86 -11.12
C VAL A 75 -16.81 15.29 -10.46
N PRO A 76 -16.70 14.61 -9.31
CA PRO A 76 -17.87 14.10 -8.60
C PRO A 76 -18.84 15.23 -8.22
N ALA A 77 -20.12 15.05 -8.56
CA ALA A 77 -21.18 16.02 -8.30
C ALA A 77 -21.44 16.23 -6.80
N ASP A 78 -21.02 15.27 -5.97
CA ASP A 78 -21.20 15.26 -4.53
C ASP A 78 -20.04 15.89 -3.76
N ALA A 79 -18.95 16.30 -4.42
CA ALA A 79 -17.79 16.90 -3.79
C ALA A 79 -18.15 18.15 -2.95
N GLU A 80 -17.53 18.29 -1.78
CA GLU A 80 -17.69 19.45 -0.92
C GLU A 80 -17.02 20.71 -1.51
N ILE A 81 -15.82 20.56 -2.07
CA ILE A 81 -15.02 21.65 -2.63
C ILE A 81 -14.30 21.15 -3.89
N ILE A 82 -14.41 21.90 -4.99
CA ILE A 82 -13.61 21.68 -6.21
C ILE A 82 -12.67 22.86 -6.41
N ILE A 83 -11.38 22.58 -6.61
CA ILE A 83 -10.37 23.55 -6.99
C ILE A 83 -9.95 23.26 -8.43
N GLU A 84 -10.14 24.21 -9.34
CA GLU A 84 -9.81 24.06 -10.75
C GLU A 84 -8.64 24.96 -11.14
N GLY A 85 -7.92 24.56 -12.18
CA GLY A 85 -6.83 25.38 -12.68
C GLY A 85 -6.05 24.76 -13.82
N VAL A 86 -4.81 25.22 -13.90
CA VAL A 86 -3.80 24.61 -14.76
C VAL A 86 -2.50 24.35 -13.99
N VAL A 87 -1.82 23.26 -14.32
CA VAL A 87 -0.42 23.05 -13.97
C VAL A 87 0.42 23.79 -15.02
N GLU A 88 1.14 24.84 -14.60
CA GLU A 88 1.85 25.75 -15.50
C GLU A 88 3.14 25.12 -16.04
N TYR A 89 3.25 25.05 -17.37
CA TYR A 89 4.46 24.58 -18.04
C TYR A 89 5.64 25.52 -17.80
N GLY A 90 6.80 24.95 -17.51
CA GLY A 90 8.05 25.69 -17.34
C GLY A 90 8.17 26.46 -16.02
N THR A 91 7.27 26.22 -15.07
CA THR A 91 7.36 26.75 -13.70
C THR A 91 8.05 25.75 -12.76
N GLY A 92 8.55 26.26 -11.64
CA GLY A 92 9.10 25.46 -10.55
C GLY A 92 8.98 26.25 -9.26
N GLU A 93 8.33 25.68 -8.27
CA GLU A 93 8.06 26.28 -6.97
C GLU A 93 8.42 25.30 -5.86
N PRO A 94 8.87 25.79 -4.69
CA PRO A 94 9.17 24.95 -3.55
C PRO A 94 7.91 24.29 -2.98
N GLU A 95 8.06 23.02 -2.60
CA GLU A 95 7.06 22.19 -1.92
C GLU A 95 7.75 21.45 -0.76
N GLY A 96 7.00 21.24 0.32
CA GLY A 96 7.53 20.76 1.60
C GLY A 96 8.23 21.83 2.45
N PRO A 97 8.80 21.42 3.60
CA PRO A 97 8.76 20.05 4.12
C PRO A 97 7.35 19.66 4.59
N PHE A 98 7.04 18.37 4.56
CA PHE A 98 5.75 17.82 4.98
C PHE A 98 5.96 16.58 5.85
N GLY A 99 5.15 16.38 6.89
CA GLY A 99 5.22 15.17 7.69
C GLY A 99 4.77 13.98 6.84
N GLU A 100 5.54 12.90 6.82
CA GLU A 100 5.25 11.76 5.96
C GLU A 100 4.76 10.54 6.74
N TYR A 101 4.07 9.63 6.06
CA TYR A 101 3.45 8.45 6.67
C TYR A 101 4.41 7.53 7.44
N PRO A 102 5.73 7.45 7.17
CA PRO A 102 6.65 6.70 8.03
C PRO A 102 6.80 7.31 9.44
N GLY A 103 6.24 8.50 9.68
CA GLY A 103 6.25 9.20 10.96
C GLY A 103 7.36 10.22 11.13
N TYR A 104 7.98 10.67 10.03
CA TYR A 104 9.09 11.60 10.04
C TYR A 104 8.77 12.89 9.27
N LEU A 105 9.35 14.00 9.71
CA LEU A 105 9.34 15.27 9.01
C LEU A 105 10.74 15.48 8.41
N PRO A 106 10.92 15.41 7.08
CA PRO A 106 12.19 15.73 6.45
C PRO A 106 12.42 17.25 6.47
N ASP A 107 13.67 17.67 6.27
CA ASP A 107 14.01 19.08 6.04
C ASP A 107 14.05 19.42 4.53
N ASP A 108 13.89 18.42 3.67
CA ASP A 108 14.03 18.55 2.24
C ASP A 108 12.89 19.35 1.61
N ILE A 109 13.25 20.16 0.61
CA ILE A 109 12.33 20.93 -0.21
C ILE A 109 12.54 20.49 -1.66
N THR A 110 11.46 20.07 -2.33
CA THR A 110 11.49 19.66 -3.73
C THR A 110 10.83 20.71 -4.60
N ILE A 111 11.32 20.87 -5.83
CA ILE A 111 10.76 21.83 -6.79
C ILE A 111 9.74 21.11 -7.68
N PHE A 112 8.49 21.57 -7.62
CA PHE A 112 7.39 21.05 -8.43
C PHE A 112 6.76 22.15 -9.29
N PRO A 113 6.03 21.78 -10.37
CA PRO A 113 5.33 22.79 -11.17
C PRO A 113 4.29 23.52 -10.32
N ARG A 114 4.02 24.79 -10.66
CA ARG A 114 2.97 25.57 -10.01
C ARG A 114 1.59 25.11 -10.50
N GLN A 115 0.65 24.88 -9.57
CA GLN A 115 -0.78 24.79 -9.91
C GLN A 115 -1.43 26.17 -9.75
N LYS A 116 -1.75 26.80 -10.87
CA LYS A 116 -2.47 28.07 -10.91
C LYS A 116 -3.97 27.81 -10.83
N VAL A 117 -4.58 28.27 -9.74
CA VAL A 117 -6.02 28.15 -9.51
C VAL A 117 -6.76 29.20 -10.36
N THR A 118 -7.79 28.77 -11.08
CA THR A 118 -8.66 29.62 -11.90
C THR A 118 -10.06 29.76 -11.32
N CYS A 119 -10.56 28.71 -10.65
CA CYS A 119 -11.88 28.69 -10.05
C CYS A 119 -11.88 27.81 -8.79
N VAL A 120 -12.74 28.17 -7.84
CA VAL A 120 -13.07 27.31 -6.69
C VAL A 120 -14.59 27.31 -6.56
N THR A 121 -15.21 26.13 -6.60
CA THR A 121 -16.63 25.93 -6.34
C THR A 121 -16.79 25.06 -5.09
N TYR A 122 -17.91 25.23 -4.37
CA TYR A 122 -18.14 24.53 -3.11
C TYR A 122 -19.62 24.48 -2.75
N ARG A 123 -20.01 23.50 -1.94
CA ARG A 123 -21.36 23.38 -1.39
C ARG A 123 -21.65 24.43 -0.31
N ASP A 124 -22.91 24.70 -0.03
CA ASP A 124 -23.29 25.49 1.15
C ASP A 124 -22.77 24.81 2.43
N ASN A 125 -22.02 25.56 3.26
CA ASN A 125 -21.34 25.07 4.47
C ASN A 125 -20.36 23.91 4.20
N PRO A 126 -19.31 24.15 3.40
CA PRO A 126 -18.46 23.08 2.90
C PRO A 126 -17.62 22.44 4.01
N VAL A 127 -17.44 21.13 3.94
CA VAL A 127 -16.56 20.35 4.81
C VAL A 127 -15.23 20.09 4.10
N LEU A 128 -14.14 20.60 4.66
CA LEU A 128 -12.79 20.31 4.20
C LEU A 128 -12.24 19.08 4.96
N PRO A 129 -12.14 17.89 4.33
CA PRO A 129 -11.44 16.78 4.94
C PRO A 129 -9.94 17.09 5.01
N MET A 130 -9.29 16.63 6.08
CA MET A 130 -7.86 16.82 6.31
C MET A 130 -7.22 15.50 6.73
N SER A 131 -6.06 15.24 6.15
CA SER A 131 -5.15 14.17 6.52
C SER A 131 -3.98 14.77 7.27
N ILE A 132 -3.63 14.22 8.44
CA ILE A 132 -2.45 14.63 9.19
C ILE A 132 -1.58 13.37 9.34
N PRO A 133 -0.71 13.10 8.36
CA PRO A 133 0.19 11.96 8.43
C PRO A 133 1.17 12.10 9.61
N GLY A 134 1.56 10.97 10.18
CA GLY A 134 2.55 10.92 11.23
C GLY A 134 2.87 9.51 11.66
N VAL A 135 3.27 9.36 12.92
CA VAL A 135 3.51 8.03 13.50
C VAL A 135 2.18 7.25 13.46
N PRO A 136 2.17 6.00 12.96
CA PRO A 136 0.95 5.22 12.77
C PRO A 136 0.11 5.11 14.07
N ILE A 137 -1.22 5.01 13.98
CA ILE A 137 -2.03 4.82 12.78
C ILE A 137 -2.86 6.07 12.49
N ASP A 138 -2.78 6.58 11.27
CA ASP A 138 -3.64 7.64 10.75
C ASP A 138 -4.38 7.21 9.46
N ASN A 139 -5.09 8.13 8.81
CA ASN A 139 -5.90 7.85 7.64
C ASN A 139 -5.10 7.43 6.40
N CYS A 140 -3.85 7.87 6.21
CA CYS A 140 -3.06 7.46 5.05
C CYS A 140 -2.68 5.98 5.14
N HIS A 141 -2.40 5.50 6.34
CA HIS A 141 -2.13 4.09 6.61
C HIS A 141 -3.31 3.19 6.24
N ILE A 142 -4.50 3.60 6.65
CA ILE A 142 -5.74 2.84 6.43
C ILE A 142 -6.09 2.83 4.94
N SER A 143 -6.11 4.00 4.30
CA SER A 143 -6.48 4.10 2.88
C SER A 143 -5.45 3.42 2.00
N MET A 144 -4.18 3.85 2.03
CA MET A 144 -3.14 3.31 1.17
C MET A 144 -2.90 1.83 1.47
N GLY A 145 -2.75 1.47 2.75
CA GLY A 145 -2.41 0.11 3.14
C GLY A 145 -3.45 -0.90 2.66
N PHE A 146 -4.75 -0.61 2.77
CA PHE A 146 -5.78 -1.54 2.32
C PHE A 146 -5.79 -1.75 0.80
N PHE A 147 -5.77 -0.68 0.00
CA PHE A 147 -5.85 -0.81 -1.47
C PHE A 147 -4.58 -1.37 -2.08
N ILE A 148 -3.41 -0.86 -1.64
CA ILE A 148 -2.13 -1.37 -2.12
C ILE A 148 -1.96 -2.85 -1.76
N SER A 149 -2.50 -3.31 -0.62
CA SER A 149 -2.53 -4.75 -0.28
C SER A 149 -3.28 -5.57 -1.32
N SER A 150 -4.50 -5.14 -1.69
CA SER A 150 -5.32 -5.84 -2.68
C SER A 150 -4.62 -5.90 -4.04
N ASP A 151 -4.11 -4.77 -4.52
CA ASP A 151 -3.45 -4.67 -5.81
C ASP A 151 -2.16 -5.51 -5.84
N SER A 152 -1.40 -5.51 -4.74
CA SER A 152 -0.21 -6.34 -4.58
C SER A 152 -0.53 -7.84 -4.61
N VAL A 153 -1.62 -8.27 -3.97
CA VAL A 153 -2.06 -9.67 -3.99
C VAL A 153 -2.50 -10.08 -5.39
N VAL A 154 -3.24 -9.23 -6.10
CA VAL A 154 -3.64 -9.47 -7.50
C VAL A 154 -2.41 -9.60 -8.39
N ALA A 155 -1.47 -8.65 -8.29
CA ALA A 155 -0.21 -8.67 -9.04
C ALA A 155 0.60 -9.96 -8.84
N LEU A 156 0.72 -10.44 -7.60
CA LEU A 156 1.41 -11.69 -7.30
C LEU A 156 0.66 -12.92 -7.87
N ARG A 157 -0.67 -12.94 -7.79
CA ARG A 157 -1.50 -14.03 -8.31
C ARG A 157 -1.49 -14.08 -9.84
N ASP A 158 -1.54 -12.94 -10.51
CA ASP A 158 -1.48 -12.84 -11.98
C ASP A 158 -0.12 -13.31 -12.51
N ALA A 159 0.95 -13.15 -11.72
CA ALA A 159 2.25 -13.74 -11.99
C ALA A 159 2.34 -15.25 -11.70
N GLY A 160 1.25 -15.89 -11.27
CA GLY A 160 1.17 -17.32 -10.99
C GLY A 160 1.73 -17.74 -9.63
N LEU A 161 1.93 -16.80 -8.70
CA LEU A 161 2.42 -17.12 -7.35
C LEU A 161 1.27 -17.64 -6.47
N PRO A 162 1.47 -18.71 -5.67
CA PRO A 162 0.46 -19.25 -4.78
C PRO A 162 0.28 -18.37 -3.53
N VAL A 163 -0.44 -17.26 -3.66
CA VAL A 163 -0.74 -16.32 -2.56
C VAL A 163 -2.21 -16.41 -2.16
N ILE A 164 -2.47 -16.63 -0.87
CA ILE A 164 -3.81 -16.65 -0.29
C ILE A 164 -4.32 -15.21 -0.16
N ASP A 165 -3.57 -14.35 0.51
CA ASP A 165 -3.85 -12.92 0.66
C ASP A 165 -2.60 -12.24 1.21
N GLY A 166 -2.70 -10.94 1.46
CA GLY A 166 -1.62 -10.15 2.02
C GLY A 166 -2.14 -8.83 2.54
N MET A 167 -1.40 -8.25 3.47
CA MET A 167 -1.77 -7.01 4.15
C MET A 167 -0.53 -6.17 4.44
N TYR A 168 -0.59 -4.89 4.11
CA TYR A 168 0.32 -3.88 4.62
C TYR A 168 -0.07 -3.57 6.06
N LEU A 169 0.84 -3.83 7.00
CA LEU A 169 0.54 -3.64 8.42
C LEU A 169 0.50 -2.14 8.76
N PHE A 170 -0.64 -1.66 9.23
CA PHE A 170 -0.85 -0.27 9.58
C PHE A 170 0.07 0.16 10.73
N GLU A 171 0.26 -0.70 11.73
CA GLU A 171 1.13 -0.49 12.88
C GLU A 171 2.61 -0.31 12.47
N SER A 172 2.98 -0.81 11.29
CA SER A 172 4.34 -0.68 10.74
C SER A 172 4.53 0.58 9.90
N ALA A 173 3.57 1.51 9.94
CA ALA A 173 3.51 2.64 9.02
C ALA A 173 3.42 2.19 7.55
N ILE A 174 2.69 1.10 7.27
CA ILE A 174 2.64 0.43 5.96
C ILE A 174 4.04 0.04 5.40
N LEU A 175 5.07 -0.09 6.25
CA LEU A 175 6.43 -0.44 5.82
C LEU A 175 6.70 -1.96 5.82
N TRP A 176 5.76 -2.78 6.29
CA TRP A 176 5.78 -4.23 6.19
C TRP A 176 4.60 -4.71 5.35
N PHE A 177 4.91 -5.36 4.23
CA PHE A 177 3.91 -6.11 3.47
C PHE A 177 3.96 -7.58 3.86
N VAL A 178 2.89 -8.07 4.48
CA VAL A 178 2.78 -9.45 4.94
C VAL A 178 2.02 -10.26 3.91
N VAL A 179 2.65 -11.29 3.35
CA VAL A 179 2.07 -12.16 2.32
C VAL A 179 1.81 -13.54 2.92
N ARG A 180 0.56 -14.00 2.85
CA ARG A 180 0.16 -15.32 3.32
C ARG A 180 0.10 -16.32 2.18
N VAL A 181 0.75 -17.46 2.38
CA VAL A 181 0.84 -18.54 1.38
C VAL A 181 0.25 -19.84 1.92
N PRO A 182 -0.29 -20.71 1.04
CA PRO A 182 -0.91 -21.96 1.47
C PRO A 182 0.16 -22.93 1.97
N THR A 183 -0.18 -23.77 2.95
CA THR A 183 0.81 -24.67 3.59
C THR A 183 1.44 -25.66 2.60
N ASP A 184 0.70 -26.07 1.57
CA ASP A 184 1.08 -27.01 0.51
C ASP A 184 1.71 -26.31 -0.72
N TRP A 185 2.17 -25.05 -0.61
CA TRP A 185 2.75 -24.30 -1.72
C TRP A 185 3.90 -25.05 -2.40
N HIS A 186 4.72 -25.79 -1.64
CA HIS A 186 5.80 -26.63 -2.16
C HIS A 186 5.27 -27.72 -3.09
N ASP A 187 4.22 -28.44 -2.68
CA ASP A 187 3.64 -29.53 -3.46
C ASP A 187 2.95 -29.00 -4.72
N ARG A 188 2.32 -27.82 -4.64
CA ARG A 188 1.64 -27.17 -5.77
C ARG A 188 2.61 -26.70 -6.86
N THR A 189 3.79 -26.25 -6.46
CA THR A 189 4.72 -25.55 -7.37
C THR A 189 5.94 -26.38 -7.75
N GLY A 190 6.34 -27.32 -6.90
CA GLY A 190 7.62 -28.02 -7.00
C GLY A 190 8.83 -27.14 -6.71
N TRP A 191 8.65 -25.91 -6.22
CA TRP A 191 9.74 -24.96 -5.96
C TRP A 191 10.39 -25.18 -4.60
N THR A 192 11.69 -24.91 -4.53
CA THR A 192 12.42 -24.71 -3.27
C THR A 192 12.03 -23.39 -2.61
N LEU A 193 12.35 -23.22 -1.32
CA LEU A 193 12.14 -21.95 -0.62
C LEU A 193 12.89 -20.80 -1.28
N ASP A 194 14.13 -21.05 -1.69
CA ASP A 194 14.96 -20.05 -2.37
C ASP A 194 14.35 -19.62 -3.70
N GLU A 195 13.91 -20.57 -4.53
CA GLU A 195 13.22 -20.26 -5.78
C GLU A 195 11.93 -19.48 -5.54
N PHE A 196 11.17 -19.85 -4.52
CA PHE A 196 9.91 -19.19 -4.22
C PHE A 196 10.12 -17.74 -3.78
N MET A 197 11.02 -17.49 -2.83
CA MET A 197 11.32 -16.13 -2.35
C MET A 197 11.92 -15.27 -3.45
N ASN A 198 12.84 -15.81 -4.26
CA ASN A 198 13.39 -15.08 -5.40
C ASN A 198 12.30 -14.70 -6.41
N ARG A 199 11.35 -15.60 -6.70
CA ARG A 199 10.22 -15.29 -7.59
C ARG A 199 9.33 -14.20 -7.01
N ILE A 200 8.98 -14.25 -5.72
CA ILE A 200 8.19 -13.20 -5.07
C ILE A 200 8.90 -11.85 -5.22
N GLY A 201 10.17 -11.75 -4.82
CA GLY A 201 10.90 -10.48 -4.85
C GLY A 201 11.07 -9.91 -6.25
N ASN A 202 11.55 -10.73 -7.19
CA ASN A 202 11.72 -10.31 -8.59
C ASN A 202 10.39 -9.96 -9.27
N THR A 203 9.28 -10.56 -8.86
CA THR A 203 7.96 -10.23 -9.40
C THR A 203 7.42 -8.95 -8.79
N PHE A 204 7.51 -8.81 -7.47
CA PHE A 204 6.89 -7.72 -6.75
C PHE A 204 7.59 -6.38 -7.03
N TRP A 205 8.91 -6.31 -6.85
CA TRP A 205 9.68 -5.07 -6.97
C TRP A 205 9.95 -4.62 -8.41
N THR A 206 9.60 -5.42 -9.42
CA THR A 206 9.68 -5.01 -10.83
C THR A 206 8.34 -4.54 -11.40
N GLN A 207 7.29 -4.54 -10.58
CA GLN A 207 5.95 -4.08 -10.94
C GLN A 207 5.60 -2.76 -10.26
N HIS A 208 4.57 -2.08 -10.75
CA HIS A 208 4.12 -0.77 -10.25
C HIS A 208 3.75 -0.78 -8.76
N VAL A 209 3.32 -1.93 -8.21
CA VAL A 209 2.99 -2.09 -6.78
C VAL A 209 4.23 -2.12 -5.89
N GLY A 210 5.40 -2.43 -6.46
CA GLY A 210 6.65 -2.73 -5.74
C GLY A 210 7.35 -1.53 -5.11
N ASP A 211 7.13 -0.32 -5.61
CA ASP A 211 7.81 0.89 -5.14
C ASP A 211 7.40 1.30 -3.70
N THR A 212 6.34 0.70 -3.15
CA THR A 212 5.70 1.15 -1.91
C THR A 212 6.33 0.58 -0.63
N VAL A 213 7.15 -0.47 -0.73
CA VAL A 213 7.66 -1.17 0.45
C VAL A 213 8.96 -1.91 0.17
N THR A 214 9.87 -1.89 1.14
CA THR A 214 11.17 -2.58 1.04
C THR A 214 11.21 -3.90 1.81
N LYS A 215 10.28 -4.14 2.73
CA LYS A 215 10.26 -5.32 3.62
C LYS A 215 9.00 -6.14 3.39
N ILE A 216 9.17 -7.36 2.90
CA ILE A 216 8.09 -8.33 2.76
C ILE A 216 8.27 -9.43 3.80
N LEU A 217 7.20 -9.78 4.51
CA LEU A 217 7.17 -10.94 5.41
C LEU A 217 6.30 -12.00 4.78
N VAL A 218 6.85 -13.19 4.52
CA VAL A 218 6.06 -14.30 3.97
C VAL A 218 5.69 -15.26 5.11
N VAL A 219 4.40 -15.41 5.36
CA VAL A 219 3.85 -16.21 6.47
C VAL A 219 3.01 -17.37 5.96
N GLY A 220 2.91 -18.42 6.78
CA GLY A 220 2.05 -19.56 6.48
C GLY A 220 0.56 -19.21 6.64
N GLU A 221 -0.29 -20.07 6.08
CA GLU A 221 -1.76 -20.00 6.13
C GLU A 221 -2.32 -19.87 7.56
N ASP A 222 -1.55 -20.29 8.55
CA ASP A 222 -1.92 -20.25 9.94
C ASP A 222 -1.82 -18.88 10.62
N ILE A 223 -1.21 -17.89 9.97
CA ILE A 223 -1.05 -16.53 10.47
C ILE A 223 -2.08 -15.64 9.79
N ASP A 224 -2.77 -14.79 10.54
CA ASP A 224 -3.55 -13.70 9.94
C ASP A 224 -2.61 -12.53 9.60
N PRO A 225 -2.45 -12.13 8.32
CA PRO A 225 -1.55 -11.06 7.94
C PRO A 225 -2.00 -9.68 8.46
N SER A 226 -3.25 -9.53 8.88
CA SER A 226 -3.77 -8.29 9.51
C SER A 226 -3.56 -8.24 11.03
N ASP A 227 -3.20 -9.35 11.67
CA ASP A 227 -2.95 -9.42 13.12
C ASP A 227 -1.47 -9.20 13.41
N VAL A 228 -1.13 -7.97 13.81
CA VAL A 228 0.25 -7.59 14.16
C VAL A 228 0.88 -8.51 15.22
N GLN A 229 0.12 -9.03 16.19
CA GLN A 229 0.67 -9.90 17.22
C GLN A 229 1.06 -11.25 16.65
N GLN A 230 0.22 -11.82 15.78
CA GLN A 230 0.53 -13.08 15.10
C GLN A 230 1.71 -12.91 14.14
N VAL A 231 1.77 -11.81 13.39
CA VAL A 231 2.88 -11.54 12.47
C VAL A 231 4.19 -11.37 13.23
N VAL A 232 4.22 -10.57 14.29
CA VAL A 232 5.42 -10.38 15.13
C VAL A 232 5.86 -11.71 15.73
N TRP A 233 4.93 -12.53 16.24
CA TRP A 233 5.24 -13.86 16.75
C TRP A 233 5.81 -14.78 15.65
N ALA A 234 5.22 -14.78 14.46
CA ALA A 234 5.70 -15.57 13.33
C ALA A 234 7.12 -15.13 12.91
N PHE A 235 7.35 -13.83 12.77
CA PHE A 235 8.66 -13.28 12.45
C PHE A 235 9.70 -13.68 13.48
N ALA A 236 9.42 -13.45 14.76
CA ALA A 236 10.36 -13.75 15.85
C ALA A 236 10.66 -15.25 16.02
N SER A 237 9.70 -16.14 15.74
CA SER A 237 9.82 -17.57 16.04
C SER A 237 10.16 -18.45 14.84
N ARG A 238 9.94 -17.98 13.61
CA ARG A 238 10.06 -18.79 12.39
C ARG A 238 11.15 -18.31 11.44
N ASN A 239 11.41 -17.00 11.37
CA ASN A 239 12.47 -16.50 10.52
C ASN A 239 13.83 -16.85 11.13
N HIS A 240 14.59 -17.70 10.42
CA HIS A 240 15.99 -17.93 10.70
C HIS A 240 16.85 -16.81 10.06
N PRO A 241 17.56 -16.00 10.86
CA PRO A 241 18.25 -14.79 10.35
C PRO A 241 19.16 -15.03 9.14
N THR A 242 19.87 -16.16 9.10
CA THR A 242 20.83 -16.52 8.04
C THR A 242 20.22 -17.25 6.83
N TYR A 243 19.15 -18.04 7.02
CA TYR A 243 18.73 -19.04 6.03
C TYR A 243 17.34 -18.76 5.44
N THR A 244 16.60 -17.81 5.99
CA THR A 244 15.26 -17.46 5.52
C THR A 244 15.12 -15.95 5.33
N THR A 245 16.24 -15.26 5.10
CA THR A 245 16.30 -13.83 4.82
C THR A 245 16.93 -13.65 3.44
N TYR A 246 16.20 -13.02 2.53
CA TYR A 246 16.58 -12.88 1.13
C TYR A 246 16.69 -11.40 0.79
N PHE A 247 17.87 -10.99 0.34
CA PHE A 247 18.15 -9.61 -0.06
C PHE A 247 18.16 -9.51 -1.59
N PHE A 248 17.72 -8.37 -2.11
CA PHE A 248 17.63 -8.11 -3.56
C PHE A 248 18.41 -6.85 -3.96
N PRO A 249 19.72 -6.79 -3.69
CA PRO A 249 20.54 -5.60 -3.96
C PRO A 249 20.65 -5.25 -5.46
N GLU A 250 20.37 -6.20 -6.34
CA GLU A 250 20.44 -6.06 -7.81
C GLU A 250 19.25 -5.31 -8.42
N LEU A 251 18.10 -5.27 -7.74
CA LEU A 251 16.90 -4.61 -8.27
C LEU A 251 16.95 -3.08 -8.15
N HIS A 252 17.91 -2.54 -7.39
CA HIS A 252 18.16 -1.11 -7.23
C HIS A 252 16.92 -0.26 -6.88
N ALA A 253 15.94 -0.83 -6.17
CA ALA A 253 14.78 -0.10 -5.64
C ALA A 253 14.95 0.17 -4.13
N PHE A 254 14.30 1.22 -3.62
CA PHE A 254 14.48 1.68 -2.24
C PHE A 254 13.19 2.14 -1.55
N GLY A 255 12.04 1.63 -1.98
CA GLY A 255 10.76 2.09 -1.43
C GLY A 255 10.42 3.51 -1.88
N ASP A 256 9.65 4.23 -1.07
CA ASP A 256 9.21 5.60 -1.35
C ASP A 256 10.29 6.66 -1.04
N GLY A 257 11.43 6.27 -0.46
CA GLY A 257 12.57 7.16 -0.21
C GLY A 257 12.42 8.08 1.01
N ILE A 258 11.29 8.00 1.69
CA ILE A 258 10.92 8.83 2.84
C ILE A 258 11.12 8.12 4.18
N GLU A 259 11.60 6.88 4.16
CA GLU A 259 11.92 6.14 5.37
C GLU A 259 13.28 6.54 5.97
N SER A 260 13.36 6.56 7.30
CA SER A 260 14.53 7.08 8.01
C SER A 260 15.79 6.20 7.94
N TYR A 261 15.71 5.00 7.35
CA TYR A 261 16.83 4.05 7.32
C TYR A 261 17.72 4.19 6.07
N HIS A 262 17.32 5.01 5.09
CA HIS A 262 18.09 5.21 3.87
C HIS A 262 19.45 5.82 4.15
N LEU A 263 20.48 5.29 3.48
CA LEU A 263 21.80 5.88 3.54
C LEU A 263 21.84 7.11 2.63
N ALA A 264 22.60 8.14 3.01
CA ALA A 264 22.75 9.36 2.19
C ALA A 264 23.22 9.07 0.75
N ARG A 265 24.04 8.02 0.55
CA ARG A 265 24.47 7.58 -0.78
C ARG A 265 23.33 6.99 -1.62
N GLU A 266 22.39 6.29 -0.98
CA GLU A 266 21.27 5.63 -1.68
C GLU A 266 20.28 6.68 -2.19
N LEU A 267 20.00 7.70 -1.37
CA LEU A 267 19.20 8.85 -1.75
C LEU A 267 19.86 9.67 -2.88
N ALA A 268 21.18 9.86 -2.82
CA ALA A 268 21.92 10.62 -3.83
C ALA A 268 21.98 9.90 -5.19
N GLU A 269 22.00 8.58 -5.19
CA GLU A 269 22.07 7.76 -6.42
C GLU A 269 20.69 7.37 -6.96
N ASP A 270 19.60 7.68 -6.24
CA ASP A 270 18.23 7.22 -6.52
C ASP A 270 18.19 5.68 -6.65
N ARG A 271 18.96 5.00 -5.81
CA ARG A 271 19.20 3.55 -5.83
C ARG A 271 19.44 3.06 -4.42
N GLY A 272 18.65 2.10 -3.96
CA GLY A 272 18.90 1.44 -2.68
C GLY A 272 19.15 -0.04 -2.78
N THR A 273 19.60 -0.58 -1.66
CA THR A 273 19.93 -1.99 -1.47
C THR A 273 19.06 -2.64 -0.39
N SER A 274 18.06 -1.91 0.10
CA SER A 274 17.31 -2.20 1.32
C SER A 274 16.12 -3.16 1.11
N LEU A 275 16.03 -3.81 -0.05
CA LEU A 275 14.97 -4.76 -0.38
C LEU A 275 15.22 -6.11 0.29
N VAL A 276 14.26 -6.58 1.08
CA VAL A 276 14.40 -7.80 1.85
C VAL A 276 13.07 -8.55 1.99
N ILE A 277 13.14 -9.87 1.82
CA ILE A 277 12.08 -10.79 2.20
C ILE A 277 12.50 -11.57 3.44
N TYR A 278 11.66 -11.52 4.45
CA TYR A 278 11.74 -12.38 5.64
C TYR A 278 10.76 -13.54 5.50
N ALA A 279 11.27 -14.70 5.07
CA ALA A 279 10.48 -15.91 5.03
C ALA A 279 10.26 -16.43 6.46
N CYS A 280 9.00 -16.48 6.88
CA CYS A 280 8.54 -17.03 8.15
C CYS A 280 7.89 -18.42 7.93
N LEU A 281 8.39 -19.13 6.92
CA LEU A 281 7.97 -20.46 6.50
C LEU A 281 8.92 -21.53 7.04
N GLU A 282 8.57 -22.79 6.87
CA GLU A 282 9.47 -23.88 7.21
C GLU A 282 10.70 -23.87 6.30
N ASN A 283 11.88 -24.03 6.92
CA ASN A 283 13.14 -24.17 6.18
C ASN A 283 13.14 -25.49 5.38
N ALA A 284 13.84 -25.52 4.25
CA ALA A 284 14.08 -26.69 3.42
C ALA A 284 14.46 -27.96 4.23
N ASP A 285 15.28 -27.82 5.27
CA ASP A 285 15.68 -28.94 6.15
C ASP A 285 14.54 -29.57 6.97
N ARG A 286 13.39 -28.90 7.01
CA ARG A 286 12.17 -29.35 7.70
C ARG A 286 11.08 -29.82 6.76
N VAL A 287 11.22 -29.65 5.45
CA VAL A 287 10.24 -30.13 4.48
C VAL A 287 10.09 -31.65 4.64
N GLY A 288 8.85 -32.10 4.81
CA GLY A 288 8.51 -33.52 5.05
C GLY A 288 8.70 -34.01 6.49
N ARG A 289 9.13 -33.16 7.44
CA ARG A 289 9.19 -33.50 8.87
C ARG A 289 7.88 -33.15 9.58
N PRO A 290 7.57 -33.79 10.72
CA PRO A 290 6.38 -33.42 11.51
C PRO A 290 6.43 -31.94 11.92
N GLN A 291 5.43 -31.18 11.49
CA GLN A 291 5.32 -29.77 11.82
C GLN A 291 5.06 -29.58 13.33
N LYS A 292 5.63 -28.52 13.89
CA LYS A 292 5.28 -28.09 15.25
C LYS A 292 3.86 -27.56 15.23
N ARG A 293 3.00 -28.08 16.11
CA ARG A 293 1.64 -27.56 16.24
C ARG A 293 1.67 -26.19 16.91
N VAL A 294 1.01 -25.22 16.30
CA VAL A 294 0.67 -23.95 16.96
C VAL A 294 -0.10 -24.27 18.23
N MET A 295 0.27 -23.62 19.34
CA MET A 295 -0.48 -23.70 20.58
C MET A 295 -1.38 -22.48 20.73
N SER A 296 -2.68 -22.67 20.56
CA SER A 296 -3.72 -21.69 20.85
C SER A 296 -4.96 -22.36 21.42
N PHE A 297 -5.83 -21.55 22.04
CA PHE A 297 -7.14 -22.01 22.48
C PHE A 297 -7.95 -22.62 21.31
N ASP A 298 -7.86 -22.00 20.14
CA ASP A 298 -8.65 -22.42 18.98
C ASP A 298 -8.20 -23.74 18.37
N ARG A 299 -6.91 -24.06 18.44
CA ARG A 299 -6.33 -25.21 17.73
C ARG A 299 -6.13 -26.43 18.60
N ASN A 300 -5.93 -26.25 19.90
CA ASN A 300 -5.45 -27.33 20.77
C ASN A 300 -6.53 -27.89 21.70
N TYR A 301 -7.74 -27.32 21.70
CA TYR A 301 -8.86 -27.79 22.52
C TYR A 301 -10.02 -28.30 21.66
N PRO A 302 -10.66 -29.43 22.04
CA PRO A 302 -11.83 -29.95 21.34
C PRO A 302 -12.99 -28.96 21.31
N ALA A 303 -13.79 -28.99 20.24
CA ALA A 303 -14.95 -28.11 20.08
C ALA A 303 -15.90 -28.08 21.29
N PRO A 304 -16.22 -29.21 21.97
CA PRO A 304 -17.05 -29.18 23.18
C PRO A 304 -16.43 -28.38 24.34
N VAL A 305 -15.10 -28.42 24.49
CA VAL A 305 -14.39 -27.67 25.53
C VAL A 305 -14.38 -26.18 25.18
N LYS A 306 -14.07 -25.84 23.92
CA LYS A 306 -14.07 -24.46 23.45
C LYS A 306 -15.44 -23.81 23.67
N ARG A 307 -16.50 -24.47 23.23
CA ARG A 307 -17.88 -24.01 23.41
C ARG A 307 -18.24 -23.84 24.88
N LYS A 308 -17.91 -24.82 25.74
CA LYS A 308 -18.17 -24.71 27.18
C LYS A 308 -17.50 -23.47 27.80
N VAL A 309 -16.27 -23.18 27.43
CA VAL A 309 -15.54 -22.00 27.93
C VAL A 309 -16.20 -20.71 27.45
N LEU A 310 -16.50 -20.60 26.15
CA LEU A 310 -17.13 -19.41 25.56
C LEU A 310 -18.55 -19.17 26.12
N ASP A 311 -19.37 -20.22 26.23
CA ASP A 311 -20.75 -20.15 26.74
C ASP A 311 -20.79 -19.73 28.23
N ASN A 312 -19.72 -19.97 28.99
CA ASN A 312 -19.65 -19.62 30.42
C ASN A 312 -18.77 -18.39 30.69
N TRP A 313 -18.23 -17.71 29.68
CA TRP A 313 -17.26 -16.62 29.85
C TRP A 313 -17.77 -15.51 30.78
N GLN A 314 -18.95 -14.95 30.47
CA GLN A 314 -19.60 -13.93 31.30
C GLN A 314 -20.07 -14.49 32.65
N ARG A 315 -20.54 -15.74 32.68
CA ARG A 315 -20.94 -16.41 33.93
C ARG A 315 -19.77 -16.55 34.91
N TRP A 316 -18.56 -16.72 34.40
CA TRP A 316 -17.34 -16.78 35.19
C TRP A 316 -16.79 -15.39 35.57
N GLY A 317 -17.48 -14.31 35.19
CA GLY A 317 -17.15 -12.94 35.57
C GLY A 317 -16.20 -12.23 34.59
N PHE A 318 -15.94 -12.80 33.41
CA PHE A 318 -15.13 -12.14 32.39
C PHE A 318 -15.99 -11.29 31.45
N THR A 319 -15.47 -10.14 31.04
CA THR A 319 -16.08 -9.32 29.98
C THR A 319 -15.55 -9.76 28.61
N SER A 320 -16.45 -9.77 27.62
CA SER A 320 -16.13 -9.94 26.20
C SER A 320 -15.57 -8.66 25.63
#